data_AF-A0A6P2DWG7-F1
#
_entry.id   AF-A0A6P2DWG7-F1
#
_cell.length_a   1.000
_cell.length_b   1.000
_cell.length_c   1.000
_cell.angle_alpha   90.00
_cell.angle_beta   90.00
_cell.angle_gamma   90.00
#
_symmetry.space_group_name_H-M   'P 1'
#
loop_
_entity.id
_entity.type
_entity.pdbx_description
1 polymer ?
#
loop_
_entity_poly.entity_id
_entity_poly.type
_entity_poly.pdbx_seq_one_letter_code
_entity_poly.pdbx_strand_id
1 'polypeptide(L)'
;MSTRRELIDAVGARYRLGSKTERSSILDEFVAITGYHRKHCIRLLSKPQTPPNERRPNVRYGPAVCEALGTLWEVSDRVCSKRLKVMIPALLPAMLRHGRISDDPSLHAQLVAVSPATIDRLLAPLRLAASKGRRRAAGQSSAVRRAVPIRTFGDWNDPAPGYLEVDFVAHCGPQLAGTFVQTLVLTDVATGWTECVPVLTRDSTLVIDAIDRARVLFPFPMRGVDFDKR
;
A
#
# COMPACT_ATOMS: atom_id res chain seq x y z
N MET A 1 10.90 -3.14 28.56
CA MET A 1 9.59 -3.86 28.58
C MET A 1 9.65 -5.19 29.33
N SER A 2 10.78 -5.93 29.34
CA SER A 2 10.93 -7.21 30.08
C SER A 2 10.88 -7.05 31.61
N THR A 3 11.65 -6.09 32.14
CA THR A 3 11.83 -5.86 33.59
C THR A 3 10.53 -5.59 34.35
N ARG A 4 9.56 -4.88 33.73
CA ARG A 4 8.27 -4.59 34.38
C ARG A 4 7.39 -5.85 34.47
N ARG A 5 7.46 -6.74 33.48
CA ARG A 5 6.70 -8.01 33.47
C ARG A 5 7.24 -8.96 34.52
N GLU A 6 8.56 -9.12 34.57
CA GLU A 6 9.24 -9.94 35.56
C GLU A 6 8.93 -9.48 36.98
N LEU A 7 8.94 -8.17 37.23
CA LEU A 7 8.55 -7.59 38.53
C LEU A 7 7.09 -7.91 38.89
N ILE A 8 6.15 -7.76 37.94
CA ILE A 8 4.73 -8.06 38.17
C ILE A 8 4.53 -9.55 38.47
N ASP A 9 5.22 -10.45 37.77
CA ASP A 9 5.06 -11.89 37.97
C ASP A 9 5.65 -12.34 39.31
N ALA A 10 6.84 -11.87 39.67
CA ALA A 10 7.50 -12.20 40.94
C ALA A 10 6.72 -11.65 42.14
N VAL A 11 6.32 -10.37 42.10
CA VAL A 11 5.53 -9.74 43.18
C VAL A 11 4.11 -10.31 43.21
N GLY A 12 3.53 -10.59 42.04
CA GLY A 12 2.19 -11.15 41.92
C GLY A 12 2.08 -12.55 42.53
N ALA A 13 3.10 -13.39 42.40
CA ALA A 13 3.14 -14.71 43.04
C ALA A 13 3.08 -14.59 44.58
N ARG A 14 3.91 -13.71 45.16
CA ARG A 14 3.94 -13.44 46.60
C ARG A 14 2.62 -12.83 47.10
N TYR A 15 2.06 -11.88 46.36
CA TYR A 15 0.77 -11.26 46.67
C TYR A 15 -0.38 -12.28 46.70
N ARG A 16 -0.40 -13.25 45.77
CA ARG A 16 -1.46 -14.28 45.74
C ARG A 16 -1.34 -15.27 46.90
N LEU A 17 -0.12 -15.66 47.29
CA LEU A 17 0.14 -16.61 48.38
C LEU A 17 0.05 -15.98 49.77
N GLY A 18 0.27 -14.67 49.90
CA GLY A 18 0.29 -13.98 51.19
C GLY A 18 -1.07 -13.89 51.88
N SER A 19 -1.02 -13.81 53.21
CA SER A 19 -2.13 -13.47 54.10
C SER A 19 -2.64 -12.03 53.89
N LYS A 20 -3.75 -11.67 54.54
CA LYS A 20 -4.38 -10.35 54.37
C LYS A 20 -3.45 -9.18 54.72
N THR A 21 -2.64 -9.33 55.76
CA THR A 21 -1.64 -8.34 56.20
C THR A 21 -0.48 -8.25 55.23
N GLU A 22 0.09 -9.40 54.83
CA GLU A 22 1.18 -9.45 53.85
C GLU A 22 0.78 -8.86 52.49
N ARG A 23 -0.45 -9.12 52.04
CA ARG A 23 -1.01 -8.52 50.81
C ARG A 23 -1.04 -7.00 50.87
N SER A 24 -1.40 -6.41 52.01
CA SER A 24 -1.42 -4.96 52.15
C SER A 24 -0.01 -4.38 52.04
N SER A 25 0.96 -4.96 52.77
CA SER A 25 2.35 -4.51 52.75
C SER A 25 2.98 -4.64 51.35
N ILE A 26 2.77 -5.78 50.68
CA ILE A 26 3.26 -6.01 49.31
C ILE A 26 2.64 -4.99 48.34
N LEU A 27 1.36 -4.65 48.55
CA LEU A 27 0.66 -3.68 47.71
C LEU A 27 1.15 -2.25 47.92
N ASP A 28 1.45 -1.87 49.18
CA ASP A 28 2.01 -0.56 49.53
C ASP A 28 3.42 -0.38 48.92
N GLU A 29 4.27 -1.38 49.05
CA GLU A 29 5.61 -1.41 48.46
C GLU A 29 5.55 -1.33 46.92
N PHE A 30 4.67 -2.11 46.30
CA PHE A 30 4.51 -2.12 44.85
C PHE A 30 3.98 -0.80 44.29
N VAL A 31 3.08 -0.12 45.02
CA VAL A 31 2.62 1.23 44.69
C VAL A 31 3.77 2.24 44.79
N ALA A 32 4.59 2.17 45.84
CA ALA A 32 5.74 3.04 46.02
C ALA A 32 6.80 2.87 44.91
N ILE A 33 7.07 1.63 44.49
CA ILE A 33 8.06 1.32 43.44
C ILE A 33 7.54 1.70 42.04
N THR A 34 6.28 1.42 41.73
CA THR A 34 5.75 1.59 40.36
C THR A 34 5.06 2.93 40.11
N GLY A 35 4.68 3.65 41.16
CA GLY A 35 3.86 4.87 41.08
C GLY A 35 2.43 4.61 40.60
N TYR A 36 2.01 3.35 40.47
CA TYR A 36 0.68 3.00 39.99
C TYR A 36 -0.39 3.18 41.06
N HIS A 37 -1.59 3.55 40.61
CA HIS A 37 -2.74 3.64 41.50
C HIS A 37 -3.04 2.28 42.14
N ARG A 38 -3.32 2.26 43.44
CA ARG A 38 -3.55 1.03 44.25
C ARG A 38 -4.52 0.04 43.59
N LYS A 39 -5.65 0.54 43.06
CA LYS A 39 -6.66 -0.30 42.37
C LYS A 39 -6.14 -0.93 41.07
N HIS A 40 -5.17 -0.29 40.41
CA HIS A 40 -4.49 -0.86 39.26
C HIS A 40 -3.50 -1.96 39.68
N CYS A 41 -2.72 -1.73 40.73
CA CYS A 41 -1.81 -2.73 41.30
C CYS A 41 -2.55 -4.00 41.73
N ILE A 42 -3.70 -3.86 42.42
CA ILE A 42 -4.55 -5.01 42.77
C ILE A 42 -4.92 -5.83 41.51
N ARG A 43 -5.38 -5.17 40.43
CA ARG A 43 -5.72 -5.87 39.18
C ARG A 43 -4.53 -6.60 38.55
N LEU A 44 -3.33 -6.00 38.60
CA LEU A 44 -2.11 -6.58 38.05
C LEU A 44 -1.61 -7.79 38.85
N LEU A 45 -1.68 -7.73 40.19
CA LEU A 45 -1.11 -8.76 41.07
C LEU A 45 -2.10 -9.90 41.38
N SER A 46 -3.41 -9.63 41.38
CA SER A 46 -4.45 -10.60 41.73
C SER A 46 -4.61 -11.75 40.73
N LYS A 47 -4.21 -11.58 39.47
CA LYS A 47 -4.29 -12.64 38.45
C LYS A 47 -2.93 -12.84 37.78
N PRO A 48 -2.53 -14.09 37.47
CA PRO A 48 -1.37 -14.34 36.62
C PRO A 48 -1.54 -13.61 35.29
N GLN A 49 -0.45 -13.09 34.72
CA GLN A 49 -0.47 -12.56 33.36
C GLN A 49 -0.72 -13.72 32.39
N THR A 50 -1.97 -13.91 31.98
CA THR A 50 -2.28 -14.85 30.91
C THR A 50 -1.78 -14.24 29.60
N PRO A 51 -1.05 -14.97 28.74
CA PRO A 51 -0.79 -14.48 27.40
C PRO A 51 -2.14 -14.13 26.74
N PRO A 52 -2.20 -13.05 25.95
CA PRO A 52 -3.41 -12.73 25.21
C PRO A 52 -3.85 -14.00 24.48
N ASN A 53 -5.10 -14.41 24.69
CA ASN A 53 -5.62 -15.56 23.97
C ASN A 53 -5.43 -15.28 22.48
N GLU A 54 -4.71 -16.15 21.77
CA GLU A 54 -4.51 -16.00 20.33
C GLU A 54 -5.90 -16.05 19.70
N ARG A 55 -6.43 -14.87 19.38
CA ARG A 55 -7.69 -14.76 18.65
C ARG A 55 -7.41 -15.41 17.31
N ARG A 56 -7.81 -16.67 17.16
CA ARG A 56 -7.80 -17.35 15.87
C ARG A 56 -8.65 -16.48 14.94
N PRO A 57 -8.05 -15.84 13.93
CA PRO A 57 -8.83 -15.02 13.02
C PRO A 57 -9.84 -15.94 12.34
N ASN A 58 -11.10 -15.54 12.32
CA ASN A 58 -12.12 -16.28 11.61
C ASN A 58 -11.76 -16.22 10.11
N VAL A 59 -11.24 -17.32 9.55
CA VAL A 59 -10.70 -17.34 8.19
C VAL A 59 -11.87 -17.41 7.22
N ARG A 60 -12.43 -16.23 6.88
CA ARG A 60 -13.53 -16.10 5.91
C ARG A 60 -13.11 -16.47 4.48
N TYR A 61 -11.83 -16.35 4.16
CA TYR A 61 -11.28 -16.61 2.82
C TYR A 61 -10.17 -17.64 2.94
N GLY A 62 -10.42 -18.82 2.37
CA GLY A 62 -9.48 -19.95 2.40
C GLY A 62 -8.39 -19.86 1.32
N PRO A 63 -7.50 -20.86 1.28
CA PRO A 63 -6.39 -20.93 0.32
C PRO A 63 -6.83 -20.80 -1.15
N ALA A 64 -7.95 -21.44 -1.53
CA ALA A 64 -8.48 -21.37 -2.90
C ALA A 64 -8.78 -19.94 -3.36
N VAL A 65 -9.28 -19.07 -2.45
CA VAL A 65 -9.53 -17.66 -2.76
C VAL A 65 -8.22 -16.92 -2.96
N CYS A 66 -7.22 -17.18 -2.11
CA CYS A 66 -5.90 -16.56 -2.23
C CYS A 66 -5.23 -16.91 -3.56
N GLU A 67 -5.28 -18.18 -3.95
CA GLU A 67 -4.73 -18.67 -5.22
C GLU A 67 -5.46 -18.06 -6.42
N ALA A 68 -6.79 -18.10 -6.44
CA ALA A 68 -7.58 -17.51 -7.51
C ALA A 68 -7.39 -15.99 -7.63
N LEU A 69 -7.31 -15.26 -6.51
CA LEU A 69 -6.96 -13.84 -6.51
C LEU A 69 -5.53 -13.59 -7.02
N GLY A 70 -4.59 -14.48 -6.71
CA GLY A 70 -3.23 -14.45 -7.25
C GLY A 70 -3.24 -14.51 -8.77
N THR A 71 -3.94 -15.50 -9.35
CA THR A 71 -4.10 -15.65 -10.80
C THR A 71 -4.73 -14.41 -11.44
N LEU A 72 -5.83 -13.90 -10.87
CA LEU A 72 -6.50 -12.70 -11.37
C LEU A 72 -5.59 -11.47 -11.30
N TRP A 73 -4.80 -11.34 -10.22
CA TRP A 73 -3.83 -10.26 -10.07
C TRP A 73 -2.70 -10.35 -11.08
N GLU A 74 -2.20 -11.55 -11.40
CA GLU A 74 -1.15 -11.72 -12.41
C GLU A 74 -1.63 -11.42 -13.83
N VAL A 75 -2.82 -11.91 -14.20
CA VAL A 75 -3.41 -11.68 -15.54
C VAL A 75 -3.79 -10.22 -15.75
N SER A 76 -4.07 -9.49 -14.68
CA SER A 76 -4.36 -8.05 -14.73
C SER A 76 -3.11 -7.17 -14.62
N ASP A 77 -1.93 -7.72 -14.91
CA ASP A 77 -0.64 -7.01 -14.82
C ASP A 77 -0.40 -6.37 -13.44
N ARG A 78 -0.78 -7.10 -12.39
CA ARG A 78 -0.51 -6.76 -11.00
C ARG A 78 -1.10 -5.44 -10.52
N VAL A 79 -2.23 -5.02 -11.07
CA VAL A 79 -2.95 -3.79 -10.66
C VAL A 79 -3.28 -3.74 -9.17
N CYS A 80 -3.53 -2.52 -8.68
CA CYS A 80 -3.95 -2.29 -7.30
C CYS A 80 -5.33 -2.91 -7.02
N SER A 81 -5.58 -3.25 -5.76
CA SER A 81 -6.78 -4.00 -5.35
C SER A 81 -8.10 -3.29 -5.66
N LYS A 82 -8.10 -1.95 -5.72
CA LYS A 82 -9.28 -1.16 -6.11
C LYS A 82 -9.66 -1.39 -7.56
N ARG A 83 -8.69 -1.39 -8.48
CA ARG A 83 -8.92 -1.68 -9.91
C ARG A 83 -9.19 -3.16 -10.12
N LEU A 84 -8.41 -4.03 -9.47
CA LEU A 84 -8.62 -5.48 -9.53
C LEU A 84 -10.06 -5.83 -9.18
N LYS A 85 -10.59 -5.28 -8.08
CA LYS A 85 -11.98 -5.49 -7.67
C LYS A 85 -13.01 -5.23 -8.77
N VAL A 86 -12.84 -4.14 -9.52
CA VAL A 86 -13.74 -3.77 -10.63
C VAL A 86 -13.54 -4.70 -11.84
N MET A 87 -12.32 -5.20 -12.05
CA MET A 87 -11.98 -6.08 -13.17
C MET A 87 -12.37 -7.54 -12.93
N ILE A 88 -12.50 -8.00 -11.68
CA ILE A 88 -12.81 -9.40 -11.35
C ILE A 88 -14.02 -9.95 -12.14
N PRO A 89 -15.18 -9.27 -12.22
CA PRO A 89 -16.32 -9.77 -12.99
C PRO A 89 -16.04 -9.97 -14.49
N ALA A 90 -15.15 -9.17 -15.07
CA ALA A 90 -14.78 -9.28 -16.48
C ALA A 90 -13.72 -10.37 -16.73
N LEU A 91 -12.78 -10.54 -15.80
CA LEU A 91 -11.68 -11.52 -15.93
C LEU A 91 -12.11 -12.94 -15.55
N LEU A 92 -12.96 -13.09 -14.53
CA LEU A 92 -13.34 -14.39 -13.98
C LEU A 92 -13.91 -15.36 -15.03
N PRO A 93 -14.85 -14.96 -15.93
CA PRO A 93 -15.37 -15.87 -16.95
C PRO A 93 -14.28 -16.43 -17.89
N ALA A 94 -13.28 -15.62 -18.23
CA ALA A 94 -12.16 -16.08 -19.06
C ALA A 94 -11.30 -17.10 -18.30
N MET A 95 -11.02 -16.85 -17.02
CA MET A 95 -10.23 -17.76 -16.19
C MET A 95 -10.90 -19.12 -16.00
N LEU A 96 -12.23 -19.15 -15.90
CA LEU A 96 -13.02 -20.39 -15.82
C LEU A 96 -12.96 -21.17 -17.13
N ARG A 97 -13.22 -20.51 -18.27
CA ARG A 97 -13.15 -21.16 -19.60
C ARG A 97 -11.79 -21.79 -19.89
N HIS A 98 -10.71 -21.17 -19.41
CA HIS A 98 -9.35 -21.67 -19.61
C HIS A 98 -8.87 -22.60 -18.48
N GLY A 99 -9.73 -23.00 -17.54
CA GLY A 99 -9.38 -23.91 -16.44
C GLY A 99 -8.31 -23.35 -15.49
N ARG A 100 -8.14 -22.03 -15.42
CA ARG A 100 -7.15 -21.36 -14.56
C ARG A 100 -7.66 -21.13 -13.14
N ILE A 101 -8.98 -21.15 -12.95
CA ILE A 101 -9.67 -21.07 -11.66
C ILE A 101 -10.71 -22.19 -11.63
N SER A 102 -10.87 -22.85 -10.48
CA SER A 102 -11.87 -23.90 -10.31
C SER A 102 -13.29 -23.37 -10.46
N ASP A 103 -14.15 -24.17 -11.11
CA ASP A 103 -15.56 -23.88 -11.27
C ASP A 103 -16.36 -24.25 -10.01
N ASP A 104 -16.10 -23.54 -8.91
CA ASP A 104 -16.83 -23.67 -7.65
C ASP A 104 -17.69 -22.41 -7.40
N PRO A 105 -19.04 -22.54 -7.36
CA PRO A 105 -19.94 -21.42 -7.09
C PRO A 105 -19.63 -20.66 -5.78
N SER A 106 -19.16 -21.36 -4.75
CA SER A 106 -18.79 -20.75 -3.46
C SER A 106 -17.55 -19.85 -3.61
N LEU A 107 -16.53 -20.34 -4.29
CA LEU A 107 -15.33 -19.57 -4.64
C LEU A 107 -15.67 -18.33 -5.45
N HIS A 108 -16.55 -18.46 -6.45
CA HIS A 108 -16.94 -17.34 -7.31
C HIS A 108 -17.65 -16.25 -6.53
N ALA A 109 -18.62 -16.63 -5.68
CA ALA A 109 -19.31 -15.70 -4.81
C ALA A 109 -18.33 -14.98 -3.87
N GLN A 110 -17.34 -15.69 -3.33
CA GLN A 110 -16.30 -15.09 -2.48
C GLN A 110 -15.40 -14.10 -3.24
N LEU A 111 -14.98 -14.43 -4.46
CA LEU A 111 -14.18 -13.56 -5.33
C LEU A 111 -14.95 -12.29 -5.74
N VAL A 112 -16.24 -12.41 -6.01
CA VAL A 112 -17.10 -11.27 -6.34
C VAL A 112 -17.47 -10.46 -5.10
N ALA A 113 -17.49 -11.05 -3.90
CA ALA A 113 -17.82 -10.34 -2.66
C ALA A 113 -16.61 -9.68 -1.96
N VAL A 114 -15.38 -10.16 -2.18
CA VAL A 114 -14.20 -9.71 -1.44
C VAL A 114 -13.94 -8.21 -1.58
N SER A 115 -13.64 -7.52 -0.48
CA SER A 115 -13.37 -6.08 -0.50
C SER A 115 -11.94 -5.78 -1.01
N PRO A 116 -11.67 -4.60 -1.59
CA PRO A 116 -10.31 -4.19 -1.97
C PRO A 116 -9.29 -4.29 -0.82
N ALA A 117 -9.68 -3.89 0.39
CA ALA A 117 -8.81 -3.97 1.58
C ALA A 117 -8.50 -5.41 1.99
N THR A 118 -9.43 -6.34 1.76
CA THR A 118 -9.18 -7.76 2.00
C THR A 118 -8.27 -8.34 0.92
N ILE A 119 -8.48 -7.99 -0.35
CA ILE A 119 -7.58 -8.37 -1.45
C ILE A 119 -6.14 -7.93 -1.12
N ASP A 120 -5.94 -6.69 -0.63
CA ASP A 120 -4.63 -6.20 -0.22
C ASP A 120 -3.96 -7.09 0.84
N ARG A 121 -4.72 -7.54 1.85
CA ARG A 121 -4.21 -8.42 2.91
C ARG A 121 -3.88 -9.81 2.38
N LEU A 122 -4.76 -10.39 1.55
CA LEU A 122 -4.58 -11.74 1.00
C LEU A 122 -3.41 -11.81 0.01
N LEU A 123 -3.22 -10.76 -0.80
CA LEU A 123 -2.13 -10.67 -1.78
C LEU A 123 -0.81 -10.14 -1.18
N ALA A 124 -0.79 -9.71 0.08
CA ALA A 124 0.42 -9.13 0.68
C ALA A 124 1.66 -10.05 0.61
N PRO A 125 1.56 -11.38 0.87
CA PRO A 125 2.69 -12.30 0.72
C PRO A 125 3.16 -12.42 -0.73
N LEU A 126 2.23 -12.57 -1.68
CA LEU A 126 2.51 -12.68 -3.11
C LEU A 126 3.18 -11.41 -3.64
N ARG A 127 2.70 -10.23 -3.24
CA ARG A 127 3.30 -8.95 -3.58
C ARG A 127 4.71 -8.79 -3.01
N LEU A 128 4.95 -9.26 -1.79
CA LEU A 128 6.28 -9.22 -1.19
C LEU A 128 7.25 -10.07 -2.01
N ALA A 129 6.88 -11.31 -2.34
CA ALA A 129 7.69 -12.20 -3.17
C ALA A 129 7.92 -11.62 -4.58
N ALA A 130 6.87 -11.12 -5.23
CA ALA A 130 6.94 -10.52 -6.56
C ALA A 130 7.80 -9.24 -6.61
N SER A 131 7.87 -8.50 -5.50
CA SER A 131 8.61 -7.24 -5.44
C SER A 131 10.14 -7.40 -5.42
N LYS A 132 10.69 -8.62 -5.28
CA LYS A 132 12.15 -8.87 -5.19
C LYS A 132 12.90 -7.90 -4.25
N GLY A 133 12.27 -7.45 -3.17
CA GLY A 133 12.84 -6.46 -2.25
C GLY A 133 12.87 -5.01 -2.77
N ARG A 134 12.35 -4.72 -3.97
CA ARG A 134 12.25 -3.37 -4.56
C ARG A 134 11.05 -2.57 -4.02
N ARG A 135 10.74 -2.67 -2.73
CA ARG A 135 9.98 -1.56 -2.14
C ARG A 135 10.94 -0.38 -2.10
N ARG A 136 10.67 0.67 -2.89
CA ARG A 136 11.14 2.00 -2.47
C ARG A 136 10.60 2.18 -1.06
N ALA A 137 11.48 2.41 -0.09
CA ALA A 137 11.05 2.72 1.26
C ALA A 137 10.12 3.93 1.17
N ALA A 138 8.85 3.74 1.51
CA ALA A 138 7.93 4.85 1.69
C ALA A 138 8.55 5.75 2.76
N GLY A 139 8.96 6.96 2.37
CA GLY A 139 9.60 7.92 3.28
C GLY A 139 11.02 8.38 2.93
N GLN A 140 11.68 7.81 1.92
CA GLN A 140 12.95 8.39 1.41
C GLN A 140 12.69 9.38 0.29
N SER A 141 11.98 10.47 0.59
CA SER A 141 12.10 11.71 -0.16
C SER A 141 13.28 12.50 0.42
N SER A 142 14.17 13.00 -0.43
CA SER A 142 15.22 13.93 0.02
C SER A 142 14.57 15.12 0.73
N ALA A 143 15.27 15.76 1.67
CA ALA A 143 14.75 16.95 2.37
C ALA A 143 14.25 18.02 1.38
N VAL A 144 14.93 18.14 0.23
CA VAL A 144 14.55 18.99 -0.91
C VAL A 144 13.18 18.60 -1.46
N ARG A 145 12.91 17.31 -1.70
CA ARG A 145 11.64 16.83 -2.25
C ARG A 145 10.45 16.98 -1.28
N ARG A 146 10.70 17.10 0.04
CA ARG A 146 9.66 17.47 1.03
C ARG A 146 9.39 18.97 1.09
N ALA A 147 10.37 19.79 0.71
CA ALA A 147 10.24 21.24 0.68
C ALA A 147 9.56 21.75 -0.59
N VAL A 148 9.54 20.96 -1.67
CA VAL A 148 8.76 21.26 -2.88
C VAL A 148 7.30 20.83 -2.65
N PRO A 149 6.33 21.76 -2.58
CA PRO A 149 4.93 21.40 -2.46
C PRO A 149 4.52 20.58 -3.68
N ILE A 150 3.99 19.38 -3.44
CA ILE A 150 3.41 18.55 -4.48
C ILE A 150 2.08 19.21 -4.86
N ARG A 151 2.01 19.78 -6.06
CA ARG A 151 0.75 20.22 -6.65
C ARG A 151 -0.06 18.99 -6.99
N THR A 152 -1.21 18.86 -6.35
CA THR A 152 -2.20 17.82 -6.59
C THR A 152 -3.21 18.30 -7.62
N PHE A 153 -4.06 17.39 -8.11
CA PHE A 153 -5.12 17.69 -9.08
C PHE A 153 -5.99 18.91 -8.70
N GLY A 154 -6.18 19.19 -7.40
CA GLY A 154 -6.96 20.33 -6.92
C GLY A 154 -6.26 21.69 -6.92
N ASP A 155 -4.94 21.73 -7.13
CA ASP A 155 -4.14 22.96 -7.01
C ASP A 155 -4.07 23.77 -8.31
N TRP A 156 -4.68 23.27 -9.40
CA TRP A 156 -4.59 23.87 -10.73
C TRP A 156 -5.60 25.02 -10.97
N ASN A 157 -6.55 25.25 -10.06
CA ASN A 157 -7.54 26.33 -10.14
C ASN A 157 -8.32 26.37 -11.49
N ASP A 158 -8.65 25.20 -12.04
CA ASP A 158 -9.45 25.05 -13.27
C ASP A 158 -8.92 25.90 -14.45
N PRO A 159 -7.69 25.61 -14.95
CA PRO A 159 -7.08 26.40 -16.00
C PRO A 159 -7.80 26.17 -17.33
N ALA A 160 -7.77 27.14 -18.24
CA ALA A 160 -8.26 26.92 -19.60
C ALA A 160 -7.43 25.83 -20.33
N PRO A 161 -8.00 25.10 -21.32
CA PRO A 161 -7.25 24.10 -22.08
C PRO A 161 -5.97 24.64 -22.72
N GLY A 162 -4.91 23.83 -22.70
CA GLY A 162 -3.58 24.12 -23.24
C GLY A 162 -2.44 24.08 -22.22
N TYR A 163 -2.69 23.80 -20.94
CA TYR A 163 -1.63 23.61 -19.94
C TYR A 163 -1.37 22.12 -19.75
N LEU A 164 -0.17 21.68 -20.13
CA LEU A 164 0.16 20.26 -20.24
C LEU A 164 1.09 19.81 -19.11
N GLU A 165 0.75 18.68 -18.50
CA GLU A 165 1.63 17.90 -17.63
C GLU A 165 2.42 16.90 -18.49
N VAL A 166 3.75 16.87 -18.33
CA VAL A 166 4.64 16.03 -19.14
C VAL A 166 5.39 15.01 -18.30
N ASP A 167 5.29 13.73 -18.71
CA ASP A 167 6.07 12.61 -18.16
C ASP A 167 6.74 11.79 -19.27
N PHE A 168 7.74 10.98 -18.89
CA PHE A 168 8.43 10.04 -19.77
C PHE A 168 8.18 8.61 -19.34
N VAL A 169 7.80 7.77 -20.30
CA VAL A 169 7.72 6.32 -20.13
C VAL A 169 8.90 5.67 -20.86
N ALA A 170 9.79 5.04 -20.08
CA ALA A 170 10.95 4.32 -20.60
C ALA A 170 10.57 2.89 -21.03
N HIS A 171 10.80 2.55 -22.30
CA HIS A 171 10.59 1.19 -22.82
C HIS A 171 11.85 0.32 -22.67
N CYS A 172 12.38 0.22 -21.45
CA CYS A 172 13.67 -0.42 -21.16
C CYS A 172 13.57 -1.85 -20.61
N GLY A 173 12.35 -2.42 -20.50
CA GLY A 173 12.15 -3.73 -19.87
C GLY A 173 12.73 -3.77 -18.44
N PRO A 174 13.34 -4.89 -17.99
CA PRO A 174 13.78 -5.04 -16.60
C PRO A 174 15.10 -4.32 -16.26
N GLN A 175 15.80 -3.74 -17.24
CA GLN A 175 17.11 -3.10 -17.08
C GLN A 175 17.05 -1.62 -17.48
N LEU A 176 17.54 -0.74 -16.62
CA LEU A 176 17.58 0.72 -16.87
C LEU A 176 18.88 1.18 -17.56
N ALA A 177 19.70 0.25 -18.03
CA ALA A 177 21.00 0.54 -18.64
C ALA A 177 20.93 0.41 -20.17
N GLY A 178 21.39 1.43 -20.89
CA GLY A 178 21.45 1.45 -22.36
C GLY A 178 20.58 2.53 -23.00
N THR A 179 20.56 2.55 -24.32
CA THR A 179 19.74 3.46 -25.14
C THR A 179 18.41 2.79 -25.44
N PHE A 180 17.31 3.43 -25.06
CA PHE A 180 15.96 2.91 -25.28
C PHE A 180 15.02 4.03 -25.70
N VAL A 181 14.05 3.67 -26.53
CA VAL A 181 12.95 4.56 -26.91
C VAL A 181 12.15 4.92 -25.67
N GLN A 182 11.80 6.19 -25.56
CA GLN A 182 10.94 6.72 -24.53
C GLN A 182 9.69 7.29 -25.18
N THR A 183 8.55 7.23 -24.50
CA THR A 183 7.36 7.98 -24.92
C THR A 183 7.25 9.23 -24.06
N LEU A 184 7.24 10.38 -24.71
CA LEU A 184 6.84 11.65 -24.14
C LEU A 184 5.32 11.69 -24.06
N VAL A 185 4.77 11.70 -22.86
CA VAL A 185 3.32 11.77 -22.62
C VAL A 185 2.98 13.20 -22.22
N LEU A 186 2.10 13.86 -22.96
CA LEU A 186 1.65 15.21 -22.69
C LEU A 186 0.15 15.18 -22.40
N THR A 187 -0.25 15.52 -21.17
CA THR A 187 -1.65 15.49 -20.73
C THR A 187 -2.13 16.89 -20.40
N ASP A 188 -3.19 17.37 -21.07
CA ASP A 188 -3.83 18.62 -20.71
C ASP A 188 -4.56 18.52 -19.37
N VAL A 189 -4.28 19.46 -18.47
CA VAL A 189 -4.82 19.46 -17.10
C VAL A 189 -6.33 19.66 -17.07
N ALA A 190 -6.86 20.52 -17.96
CA ALA A 190 -8.26 20.93 -17.95
C ALA A 190 -9.19 19.85 -18.53
N THR A 191 -8.77 19.26 -19.65
CA THR A 191 -9.59 18.33 -20.44
C THR A 191 -9.23 16.86 -20.23
N GLY A 192 -8.03 16.58 -19.71
CA GLY A 192 -7.47 15.22 -19.67
C GLY A 192 -7.01 14.70 -21.04
N TRP A 193 -7.03 15.52 -22.09
CA TRP A 193 -6.58 15.12 -23.43
C TRP A 193 -5.10 14.75 -23.39
N THR A 194 -4.75 13.58 -23.93
CA THR A 194 -3.39 13.04 -23.84
C THR A 194 -2.82 12.76 -25.23
N GLU A 195 -1.63 13.29 -25.52
CA GLU A 195 -0.85 12.96 -26.71
C GLU A 195 0.45 12.25 -26.32
N CYS A 196 0.85 11.28 -27.15
CA CYS A 196 2.02 10.44 -26.91
C CYS A 196 2.97 10.51 -28.11
N VAL A 197 4.18 11.03 -27.90
CA VAL A 197 5.19 11.16 -28.96
C VAL A 197 6.41 10.29 -28.63
N PRO A 198 6.86 9.41 -29.54
CA PRO A 198 8.07 8.63 -29.31
C PRO A 198 9.33 9.50 -29.45
N VAL A 199 10.26 9.32 -28.52
CA VAL A 199 11.57 9.98 -28.45
C VAL A 199 12.64 8.89 -28.39
N LEU A 200 13.54 8.86 -29.37
CA LEU A 200 14.51 7.76 -29.53
C LEU A 200 15.48 7.64 -28.35
N THR A 201 15.95 8.78 -27.84
CA THR A 201 16.84 8.88 -26.68
C THR A 201 16.45 10.10 -25.87
N ARG A 202 16.78 10.13 -24.57
CA ARG A 202 16.50 11.28 -23.71
C ARG A 202 17.51 12.40 -23.94
N ASP A 203 17.46 13.00 -25.13
CA ASP A 203 18.23 14.18 -25.50
C ASP A 203 17.33 15.42 -25.54
N SER A 204 17.83 16.57 -25.08
CA SER A 204 17.07 17.82 -25.04
C SER A 204 16.57 18.26 -26.42
N THR A 205 17.31 18.03 -27.50
CA THR A 205 16.88 18.43 -28.84
C THR A 205 15.71 17.59 -29.31
N LEU A 206 15.79 16.27 -29.11
CA LEU A 206 14.72 15.34 -29.48
C LEU A 206 13.43 15.59 -28.68
N VAL A 207 13.55 16.06 -27.43
CA VAL A 207 12.40 16.45 -26.62
C VAL A 207 11.73 17.71 -27.15
N ILE A 208 12.52 18.72 -27.56
CA ILE A 208 11.97 19.94 -28.17
C ILE A 208 11.25 19.60 -29.48
N ASP A 209 11.88 18.81 -30.36
CA ASP A 209 11.27 18.37 -31.62
C ASP A 209 9.98 17.59 -31.39
N ALA A 210 9.93 16.74 -30.35
CA ALA A 210 8.74 15.99 -29.97
C ALA A 210 7.61 16.90 -29.48
N ILE A 211 7.92 17.94 -28.70
CA ILE A 211 6.93 18.94 -28.25
C ILE A 211 6.39 19.72 -29.43
N ASP A 212 7.26 20.17 -30.35
CA ASP A 212 6.84 20.92 -31.53
C ASP A 212 5.93 20.09 -32.43
N ARG A 213 6.23 18.79 -32.57
CA ARG A 213 5.35 17.85 -33.25
C ARG A 213 4.03 17.64 -32.50
N ALA A 214 4.04 17.60 -31.18
CA ALA A 214 2.82 17.45 -30.38
C ALA A 214 1.89 18.66 -30.51
N ARG A 215 2.43 19.88 -30.67
CA ARG A 215 1.64 21.13 -30.77
C ARG A 215 0.55 21.07 -31.83
N VAL A 216 0.80 20.41 -32.96
CA VAL A 216 -0.17 20.31 -34.07
C VAL A 216 -1.20 19.19 -33.89
N LEU A 217 -1.02 18.32 -32.90
CA LEU A 217 -1.93 17.20 -32.60
C LEU A 217 -3.06 17.63 -31.65
N PHE A 218 -2.82 18.62 -30.79
CA PHE A 218 -3.83 19.10 -29.87
C PHE A 218 -4.93 19.90 -30.59
N PRO A 219 -6.21 19.72 -30.21
CA PRO A 219 -7.33 20.49 -30.77
C PRO A 219 -7.39 21.94 -30.24
N PHE A 220 -6.42 22.35 -29.41
CA PHE A 220 -6.32 23.67 -28.79
C PHE A 220 -4.85 24.10 -28.72
N PRO A 221 -4.57 25.41 -28.62
CA PRO A 221 -3.20 25.91 -28.53
C PRO A 221 -2.53 25.47 -27.22
N MET A 222 -1.30 25.00 -27.32
CA MET A 222 -0.43 24.74 -26.18
C MET A 222 -0.03 26.09 -25.54
N ARG A 223 -0.43 26.31 -24.28
CA ARG A 223 -0.20 27.52 -23.48
C ARG A 223 0.96 27.39 -22.51
N GLY A 224 1.20 26.18 -22.01
CA GLY A 224 2.27 25.92 -21.05
C GLY A 224 2.55 24.44 -20.93
N VAL A 225 3.78 24.12 -20.54
CA VAL A 225 4.26 22.75 -20.35
C VAL A 225 4.93 22.69 -18.98
N ASP A 226 4.43 21.82 -18.10
CA ASP A 226 5.04 21.54 -16.80
C ASP A 226 5.74 20.18 -16.83
N PHE A 227 6.96 20.16 -16.31
CA PHE A 227 7.76 18.95 -16.21
C PHE A 227 7.94 18.61 -14.74
N ASP A 228 7.53 17.40 -14.40
CA ASP A 228 7.64 16.89 -13.04
C ASP A 228 9.13 16.80 -12.64
N LYS A 229 9.56 17.63 -11.68
CA LYS A 229 10.95 17.62 -11.16
C LYS A 229 11.17 16.37 -10.31
N ARG A 230 11.44 15.23 -10.94
CA ARG A 230 11.74 13.97 -10.24
C ARG A 230 13.10 13.92 -9.56
#